data_AF-A0A643C0C8-F1
#
_entry.id   AF-A0A643C0C8-F1
#
_cell.length_a   1.000
_cell.length_b   1.000
_cell.length_c   1.000
_cell.angle_alpha   90.00
_cell.angle_beta   90.00
_cell.angle_gamma   90.00
#
_symmetry.space_group_name_H-M   'P 1'
#
loop_
_entity.id
_entity.type
_entity.pdbx_description
1 polymer ?
#
loop_
_entity_poly.entity_id
_entity_poly.type
_entity_poly.pdbx_seq_one_letter_code
_entity_poly.pdbx_strand_id
1 'polypeptide(L)'
;MCGAFGNPQGTVARVHVGQVIMTIGTKLQSKEHEIEALCKAKFKFPGHQKMHISKKWGVTKFNVDEFENMVAEERLIPDTCGVKYIPNCGPLDK
;
A
#
# COMPACT_ATOMS: atom_id res chain seq x y z
N MET A 1 -26.70 -8.29 -35.96
CA MET A 1 -25.70 -7.26 -36.34
C MET A 1 -24.46 -7.99 -36.83
N CYS A 2 -24.11 -7.87 -38.11
CA CYS A 2 -22.92 -8.53 -38.66
C CYS A 2 -21.71 -7.60 -38.52
N GLY A 3 -20.56 -8.12 -38.06
CA GLY A 3 -19.30 -7.37 -37.97
C GLY A 3 -19.15 -6.45 -36.76
N ALA A 4 -19.67 -6.81 -35.58
CA ALA A 4 -19.69 -5.95 -34.39
C ALA A 4 -18.46 -6.08 -33.46
N PHE A 5 -17.36 -6.68 -33.91
CA PHE A 5 -16.13 -6.75 -33.09
C PHE A 5 -15.44 -5.38 -33.07
N GLY A 6 -15.25 -4.83 -31.87
CA GLY A 6 -14.73 -3.47 -31.68
C GLY A 6 -13.21 -3.37 -31.78
N ASN A 7 -12.74 -2.16 -32.07
CA ASN A 7 -11.33 -1.78 -31.95
C ASN A 7 -10.98 -1.39 -30.50
N PRO A 8 -9.71 -1.48 -30.08
CA PRO A 8 -9.30 -1.08 -28.74
C PRO A 8 -9.41 0.44 -28.54
N GLN A 9 -10.17 0.85 -27.51
CA GLN A 9 -10.41 2.27 -27.17
C GLN A 9 -9.56 2.77 -25.99
N GLY A 10 -9.08 1.86 -25.12
CA GLY A 10 -8.31 2.21 -23.93
C GLY A 10 -8.08 1.03 -23.00
N THR A 11 -7.41 1.30 -21.87
CA THR A 11 -7.11 0.31 -20.82
C THR A 11 -7.98 0.50 -19.59
N VAL A 12 -8.27 -0.58 -18.87
CA VAL A 12 -9.02 -0.55 -17.61
C VAL A 12 -8.32 -1.38 -16.54
N ALA A 13 -8.37 -0.94 -15.29
CA ALA A 13 -7.93 -1.71 -14.14
C ALA A 13 -9.11 -2.55 -13.61
N ARG A 14 -8.94 -3.87 -13.53
CA ARG A 14 -9.92 -4.76 -12.90
C ARG A 14 -9.66 -4.79 -11.39
N VAL A 15 -10.63 -4.37 -10.59
CA VAL A 15 -10.52 -4.28 -9.13
C VAL A 15 -11.52 -5.24 -8.48
N HIS A 16 -11.05 -6.06 -7.55
CA HIS A 16 -11.88 -6.97 -6.77
C HIS A 16 -12.37 -6.33 -5.47
N VAL A 17 -13.41 -6.91 -4.86
CA VAL A 17 -13.89 -6.49 -3.55
C VAL A 17 -12.80 -6.71 -2.50
N GLY A 18 -12.51 -5.67 -1.71
CA GLY A 18 -11.45 -5.70 -0.70
C GLY A 18 -10.05 -5.42 -1.22
N GLN A 19 -9.86 -5.23 -2.54
CA GLN A 19 -8.59 -4.83 -3.11
C GLN A 19 -8.29 -3.35 -2.81
N VAL A 20 -7.07 -3.07 -2.38
CA VAL A 20 -6.59 -1.70 -2.16
C VAL A 20 -6.24 -1.05 -3.50
N ILE A 21 -6.82 0.12 -3.77
CA ILE A 21 -6.60 0.88 -5.02
C ILE A 21 -5.47 1.91 -4.83
N MET A 22 -5.52 2.68 -3.75
CA MET A 22 -4.55 3.72 -3.42
C MET A 22 -4.11 3.60 -1.96
N THR A 23 -2.83 3.79 -1.72
CA THR A 23 -2.22 3.81 -0.38
C THR A 23 -1.39 5.07 -0.25
N ILE A 24 -1.47 5.74 0.89
CA ILE A 24 -0.65 6.89 1.24
C ILE A 24 0.01 6.56 2.59
N GLY A 25 1.30 6.87 2.72
CA GLY A 25 2.03 6.74 3.97
C GLY A 25 2.70 8.05 4.32
N THR A 26 2.17 8.76 5.31
CA THR A 26 2.82 9.95 5.88
C THR A 26 2.97 9.84 7.40
N LYS A 27 3.42 10.93 8.02
CA LYS A 27 3.55 11.06 9.47
C LYS A 27 2.17 11.16 10.12
N LEU A 28 2.06 10.68 11.35
CA LEU A 28 0.81 10.69 12.12
C LEU A 28 0.17 12.10 12.25
N GLN A 29 0.99 13.15 12.24
CA GLN A 29 0.53 14.54 12.31
C GLN A 29 -0.34 14.97 11.13
N SER A 30 -0.18 14.36 9.95
CA SER A 30 -0.88 14.76 8.72
C SER A 30 -2.11 13.91 8.41
N LYS A 31 -2.53 13.06 9.35
CA LYS A 31 -3.62 12.09 9.20
C LYS A 31 -4.93 12.70 8.69
N GLU A 32 -5.34 13.85 9.21
CA GLU A 32 -6.60 14.49 8.84
C GLU A 32 -6.60 14.97 7.39
N HIS A 33 -5.49 15.57 6.95
CA HIS A 33 -5.31 16.02 5.57
C HIS A 33 -5.31 14.86 4.58
N GLU A 34 -4.72 13.72 4.94
CA GLU A 34 -4.75 12.52 4.10
C GLU A 34 -6.16 11.94 3.97
N ILE A 35 -6.91 11.93 5.07
CA ILE A 35 -8.29 11.45 5.06
C ILE A 35 -9.12 12.35 4.13
N GLU A 36 -8.95 13.66 4.20
CA GLU A 36 -9.64 14.58 3.30
C GLU A 36 -9.23 14.36 1.82
N ALA A 37 -7.94 14.17 1.56
CA ALA A 37 -7.42 13.93 0.21
C ALA A 37 -7.99 12.64 -0.42
N LEU A 38 -8.04 11.54 0.34
CA LEU A 38 -8.63 10.28 -0.10
C LEU A 38 -10.16 10.37 -0.26
N CYS A 39 -10.85 11.13 0.60
CA CYS A 39 -12.26 11.46 0.42
C CYS A 39 -12.51 12.19 -0.91
N LYS A 40 -11.67 13.17 -1.25
CA LYS A 40 -11.75 13.89 -2.54
C LYS A 40 -11.44 12.98 -3.73
N ALA A 41 -10.44 12.11 -3.61
CA ALA A 41 -10.06 11.16 -4.66
C ALA A 41 -11.17 10.14 -4.93
N LYS A 42 -11.87 9.67 -3.88
CA LYS A 42 -12.99 8.72 -4.00
C LYS A 42 -14.06 9.18 -4.99
N PHE A 43 -14.36 10.47 -5.09
CA PHE A 43 -15.36 11.00 -6.04
C PHE A 43 -15.01 10.81 -7.52
N LYS A 44 -13.75 10.48 -7.84
CA LYS A 44 -13.31 10.20 -9.21
C LYS A 44 -13.49 8.73 -9.62
N PHE A 45 -13.78 7.84 -8.66
CA PHE A 45 -13.99 6.43 -8.93
C PHE A 45 -15.48 6.09 -8.89
N PRO A 46 -15.98 5.25 -9.81
CA PRO A 46 -17.35 4.77 -9.76
C PRO A 46 -17.55 3.81 -8.59
N GLY A 47 -18.75 3.79 -8.00
CA GLY A 47 -19.12 2.87 -6.91
C GLY A 47 -18.77 3.36 -5.51
N HIS A 48 -18.66 2.43 -4.56
CA HIS A 48 -18.40 2.76 -3.15
C HIS A 48 -17.02 2.27 -2.70
N GLN A 49 -16.10 3.21 -2.48
CA GLN A 49 -14.79 2.93 -1.90
C GLN A 49 -14.79 3.19 -0.39
N LYS A 50 -14.18 2.30 0.38
CA LYS A 50 -14.02 2.46 1.83
C LYS A 50 -12.60 2.91 2.14
N MET A 51 -12.48 3.90 3.03
CA MET A 51 -11.19 4.31 3.56
C MET A 51 -10.85 3.50 4.80
N HIS A 52 -9.60 3.08 4.92
CA HIS A 52 -9.11 2.28 6.02
C HIS A 52 -7.76 2.80 6.50
N ILE A 53 -7.60 2.90 7.83
CA ILE A 53 -6.32 3.19 8.46
C ILE A 53 -5.66 1.86 8.74
N SER A 54 -4.52 1.61 8.11
CA SER A 54 -3.75 0.38 8.30
C SER A 54 -3.15 0.31 9.70
N LYS A 55 -3.03 -0.91 10.25
CA LYS A 55 -2.24 -1.20 11.46
C LYS A 55 -0.76 -1.43 11.16
N LYS A 56 -0.40 -1.45 9.87
CA LYS A 56 0.97 -1.70 9.40
C LYS A 56 1.80 -0.43 9.45
N TRP A 57 3.11 -0.61 9.59
CA TRP A 57 4.06 0.49 9.47
C TRP A 57 4.22 0.90 8.00
N GLY A 58 3.55 1.99 7.60
CA GLY A 58 3.56 2.48 6.22
C GLY A 58 3.09 1.44 5.21
N VAL A 59 3.88 1.24 4.14
CA VAL A 59 3.61 0.25 3.06
C VAL A 59 4.31 -1.09 3.33
N THR A 60 4.88 -1.28 4.53
CA THR A 60 5.56 -2.54 4.86
C THR A 60 4.56 -3.65 5.18
N LYS A 61 5.05 -4.88 5.29
CA LYS A 61 4.23 -6.04 5.67
C LYS A 61 3.98 -6.13 7.18
N PHE A 62 4.74 -5.41 8.00
CA PHE A 62 4.79 -5.54 9.44
C PHE A 62 3.81 -4.60 10.14
N ASN A 63 3.29 -5.02 11.29
CA ASN A 63 2.52 -4.14 12.17
C ASN A 63 3.43 -3.08 12.80
N VAL A 64 2.85 -1.98 13.29
CA VAL A 64 3.61 -0.90 13.96
C VAL A 64 4.45 -1.46 15.11
N ASP A 65 3.83 -2.21 16.02
CA ASP A 65 4.51 -2.77 17.21
C ASP A 65 5.63 -3.75 16.84
N GLU A 66 5.39 -4.62 15.85
CA GLU A 66 6.39 -5.56 15.35
C GLU A 66 7.56 -4.84 14.69
N PHE A 67 7.28 -3.78 13.93
CA PHE A 67 8.29 -2.97 13.26
C PHE A 67 9.21 -2.29 14.28
N GLU A 68 8.65 -1.68 15.32
CA GLU A 68 9.42 -1.06 16.40
C GLU A 68 10.33 -2.07 17.12
N ASN A 69 9.82 -3.27 17.40
CA ASN A 69 10.62 -4.35 17.98
C ASN A 69 11.76 -4.79 17.06
N MET A 70 11.51 -4.99 15.76
CA MET A 70 12.56 -5.39 14.82
C MET A 70 13.59 -4.28 14.53
N VAL A 71 13.21 -3.01 14.67
CA VAL A 71 14.16 -1.89 14.66
C VAL A 71 15.03 -1.94 15.90
N ALA A 72 14.46 -2.17 17.09
CA ALA A 72 15.21 -2.29 18.34
C ALA A 72 16.15 -3.51 18.35
N GLU A 73 15.78 -4.60 17.68
CA GLU A 73 16.61 -5.79 17.46
C GLU A 73 17.64 -5.62 16.32
N GLU A 74 17.70 -4.46 15.65
CA GLU A 74 18.56 -4.17 14.50
C GLU A 74 18.42 -5.17 13.33
N ARG A 75 17.26 -5.80 13.20
CA ARG A 75 16.96 -6.79 12.13
C ARG A 75 16.50 -6.16 10.81
N LEU A 76 16.32 -4.85 10.79
CA LEU A 76 15.82 -4.09 9.66
C LEU A 76 16.90 -3.19 9.09
N ILE A 77 17.26 -3.42 7.83
CA ILE A 77 18.22 -2.61 7.09
C ILE A 77 17.43 -1.61 6.24
N PRO A 78 17.66 -0.29 6.39
CA PRO A 78 17.00 0.70 5.55
C PRO A 78 17.44 0.53 4.09
N ASP A 79 16.49 0.58 3.15
CA ASP A 79 16.74 0.45 1.73
C ASP A 79 16.00 1.54 0.97
N THR A 80 16.67 2.64 0.60
CA THR A 80 16.09 3.81 -0.11
C THR A 80 14.67 4.21 0.32
N CYS A 81 13.62 3.63 -0.26
CA CYS A 81 12.22 3.90 0.08
C CYS A 81 11.55 2.85 1.00
N GLY A 82 12.16 1.69 1.17
CA GLY A 82 11.65 0.56 1.95
C GLY A 82 12.66 0.04 2.96
N VAL A 83 12.46 -1.21 3.38
CA VAL A 83 13.25 -1.87 4.41
C VAL A 83 13.51 -3.31 4.02
N LYS A 84 14.76 -3.76 4.15
CA LYS A 84 15.16 -5.15 4.01
C LYS A 84 15.17 -5.80 5.40
N TYR A 85 14.57 -6.98 5.48
CA TYR A 85 14.58 -7.80 6.69
C TYR A 85 15.75 -8.78 6.64
N ILE A 86 16.49 -8.92 7.74
CA ILE A 86 17.54 -9.94 7.90
C ILE A 86 16.87 -11.25 8.33
N PRO A 87 16.79 -12.27 7.47
CA PRO A 87 16.23 -13.56 7.85
C PRO A 87 17.20 -14.34 8.75
N ASN A 88 16.64 -15.25 9.55
CA ASN A 88 17.43 -16.21 10.35
C ASN A 88 18.11 -17.31 9.52
N CYS A 89 18.01 -17.23 8.18
CA CYS A 89 18.53 -18.23 7.25
C CYS A 89 19.45 -17.54 6.23
N GLY A 90 20.62 -18.14 6.00
CA GLY A 90 21.61 -17.65 5.04
C GLY A 90 23.02 -18.04 5.49
N PRO A 91 24.03 -17.78 4.65
CA PRO A 91 25.42 -17.91 5.07
C PRO A 91 25.67 -17.04 6.32
N LEU A 92 26.22 -17.64 7.37
CA LEU A 92 26.60 -16.93 8.60
C LEU A 92 27.82 -16.02 8.36
N ASP A 93 28.62 -16.39 7.37
CA ASP A 93 29.78 -15.63 6.92
C ASP A 93 29.46 -14.86 5.63
N LYS A 94 29.88 -13.60 5.60
CA LYS A 94 30.08 -12.82 4.37
C LYS A 94 31.57 -12.57 4.19
#